data_AF-A0A7V5GCE6-F1
#
_entry.id   AF-A0A7V5GCE6-F1
#
_cell.length_a   1.000
_cell.length_b   1.000
_cell.length_c   1.000
_cell.angle_alpha   90.00
_cell.angle_beta   90.00
_cell.angle_gamma   90.00
#
_symmetry.space_group_name_H-M   'P 1'
#
loop_
_entity.id
_entity.type
_entity.pdbx_description
1 polymer ?
#
loop_
_entity_poly.entity_id
_entity_poly.type
_entity_poly.pdbx_seq_one_letter_code
_entity_poly.pdbx_strand_id
1 'polypeptide(L)'
;MKKKIFQSILALCLVGIIILAGNYFLNQERSALPVQADTSDNISGFAWSEKIGWISFNNTSDGSAVNYGVNINPTTGSISGFAWSENIGWIDFDASDATHPSATVDTSKLGTANASVTGWARAVAHGGGWDGWIKFTNVYIDSSNDWHGWAWGSDVIGWISFNSSDPNAGGNYKVVYQSAATLSISCETTTLNANETTTCSANYDPDGGGPQSAIDVSSSASWWSSNSSIATIDSSGSVTAIGNGTVNIDASYHGTPAPPITITVNQRKTHWYEIIPW
;
A
#
# COMPACT_ATOMS: atom_id res chain seq x y z
N MET A 1 -38.29 43.53 -24.29
CA MET A 1 -37.98 43.15 -22.88
C MET A 1 -38.04 41.64 -22.63
N LYS A 2 -39.13 40.94 -22.99
CA LYS A 2 -39.31 39.50 -22.67
C LYS A 2 -38.20 38.54 -23.16
N LYS A 3 -37.61 38.78 -24.34
CA LYS A 3 -36.57 37.91 -24.93
C LYS A 3 -35.22 37.95 -24.19
N LYS A 4 -34.83 39.12 -23.66
CA LYS A 4 -33.58 39.29 -22.88
C LYS A 4 -33.70 38.67 -21.48
N ILE A 5 -34.90 38.74 -20.88
CA ILE A 5 -35.19 38.10 -19.59
C ILE A 5 -35.15 36.57 -19.72
N PHE A 6 -35.74 36.02 -20.78
CA PHE A 6 -35.72 34.57 -21.02
C PHE A 6 -34.31 34.01 -21.27
N GLN A 7 -33.46 34.71 -22.04
CA GLN A 7 -32.06 34.31 -22.23
C GLN A 7 -31.24 34.37 -20.94
N SER A 8 -31.53 35.34 -20.06
CA SER A 8 -30.84 35.47 -18.77
C SER A 8 -31.22 34.35 -17.79
N ILE A 9 -32.49 33.95 -17.78
CA ILE A 9 -32.97 32.82 -16.96
C ILE A 9 -32.38 31.50 -17.47
N LEU A 10 -32.33 31.30 -18.79
CA LEU A 10 -31.75 30.09 -19.37
C LEU A 10 -30.24 29.98 -19.08
N ALA A 11 -29.51 31.10 -19.12
CA ALA A 11 -28.09 31.14 -18.77
C ALA A 11 -27.85 30.81 -17.27
N LEU A 12 -28.68 31.33 -16.37
CA LEU A 12 -28.61 31.02 -14.94
C LEU A 12 -28.91 29.53 -14.65
N CYS A 13 -29.90 28.95 -15.32
CA CYS A 13 -30.19 27.52 -15.20
C CYS A 13 -29.04 26.66 -15.73
N LEU A 14 -28.39 27.05 -16.83
CA LEU A 14 -27.26 26.31 -17.40
C LEU A 14 -26.05 26.33 -16.45
N VAL A 15 -25.76 27.49 -15.84
CA VAL A 15 -24.69 27.63 -14.84
C VAL A 15 -24.99 26.79 -13.60
N GLY A 16 -26.23 26.78 -13.12
CA GLY A 16 -26.64 25.94 -11.99
C GLY A 16 -26.48 24.43 -12.26
N ILE A 17 -26.81 23.97 -13.46
CA ILE A 17 -26.65 22.57 -13.88
C ILE A 17 -25.16 22.20 -14.00
N ILE A 18 -24.31 23.09 -14.51
CA ILE A 18 -22.86 22.86 -14.60
C ILE A 18 -22.21 22.78 -13.22
N ILE A 19 -22.65 23.60 -12.26
CA ILE A 19 -22.14 23.54 -10.88
C ILE A 19 -22.59 22.25 -10.18
N LEU A 20 -23.86 21.85 -10.36
CA LEU A 20 -24.39 20.61 -9.78
C LEU A 20 -23.74 19.36 -10.40
N ALA A 21 -23.58 19.34 -11.73
CA ALA A 21 -22.86 18.29 -12.42
C ALA A 21 -21.39 18.28 -12.02
N GLY A 22 -20.73 19.44 -11.94
CA GLY A 22 -19.34 19.56 -11.49
C GLY A 22 -19.13 19.00 -10.07
N ASN A 23 -20.00 19.34 -9.11
CA ASN A 23 -19.95 18.76 -7.77
C ASN A 23 -20.25 17.25 -7.76
N TYR A 24 -21.13 16.78 -8.64
CA TYR A 24 -21.41 15.35 -8.79
C TYR A 24 -20.23 14.58 -9.42
N PHE A 25 -19.53 15.16 -10.40
CA PHE A 25 -18.35 14.59 -11.05
C PHE A 25 -17.10 14.68 -10.16
N LEU A 26 -16.88 15.77 -9.42
CA LEU A 26 -15.81 15.88 -8.42
C LEU A 26 -16.00 14.90 -7.25
N ASN A 27 -17.24 14.52 -6.95
CA ASN A 27 -17.54 13.53 -5.91
C ASN A 27 -17.57 12.07 -6.43
N GLN A 28 -17.60 11.83 -7.75
CA GLN A 28 -17.56 10.47 -8.33
C GLN A 28 -16.13 9.93 -8.57
N GLU A 29 -15.12 10.80 -8.66
CA GLU A 29 -13.71 10.39 -8.73
C GLU A 29 -13.15 9.95 -7.37
N ARG A 30 -13.87 10.18 -6.26
CA ARG A 30 -13.49 9.66 -4.94
C ARG A 30 -14.01 8.24 -4.72
N SER A 31 -13.73 7.36 -5.69
CA SER A 31 -13.66 5.93 -5.41
C SER A 31 -12.56 5.74 -4.38
N ALA A 32 -12.91 5.24 -3.20
CA ALA A 32 -11.97 4.97 -2.13
C ALA A 32 -11.03 3.83 -2.56
N LEU A 33 -9.92 4.18 -3.19
CA LEU A 33 -8.70 3.40 -3.07
C LEU A 33 -8.26 3.52 -1.60
N PRO A 34 -7.81 2.43 -0.94
CA PRO A 34 -7.25 2.55 0.41
C PRO A 34 -6.15 3.61 0.37
N VAL A 35 -6.39 4.69 1.11
CA VAL A 35 -5.50 5.85 1.11
C VAL A 35 -4.26 5.45 1.89
N GLN A 36 -3.21 5.14 1.13
CA GLN A 36 -1.86 5.10 1.65
C GLN A 36 -1.51 6.48 2.20
N ALA A 37 -0.73 6.51 3.27
CA ALA A 37 -0.12 7.68 3.87
C ALA A 37 0.45 8.63 2.78
N ASP A 38 0.59 9.95 3.05
CA ASP A 38 1.17 10.89 2.06
C ASP A 38 2.47 10.28 1.48
N THR A 39 2.87 10.62 0.25
CA THR A 39 3.91 9.92 -0.53
C THR A 39 5.27 9.68 0.16
N SER A 40 5.52 10.27 1.34
CA SER A 40 6.67 9.99 2.21
C SER A 40 6.37 9.10 3.42
N ASP A 41 5.13 9.07 3.88
CA ASP A 41 4.69 8.45 5.12
C ASP A 41 4.23 7.02 4.85
N ASN A 42 4.43 6.10 5.79
CA ASN A 42 4.09 4.69 5.57
C ASN A 42 3.41 4.00 6.76
N ILE A 43 2.93 4.81 7.72
CA ILE A 43 2.05 4.36 8.79
C ILE A 43 0.73 5.12 8.70
N SER A 44 -0.37 4.41 8.89
CA SER A 44 -1.72 4.98 8.83
C SER A 44 -2.63 4.41 9.91
N GLY A 45 -3.82 4.98 10.04
CA GLY A 45 -4.85 4.53 10.95
C GLY A 45 -4.78 5.20 12.33
N PHE A 46 -5.46 4.57 13.28
CA PHE A 46 -5.68 5.13 14.60
C PHE A 46 -5.32 4.13 15.70
N ALA A 47 -4.65 4.64 16.73
CA ALA A 47 -4.56 3.99 18.02
C ALA A 47 -5.55 4.63 19.01
N TRP A 48 -5.83 3.92 20.10
CA TRP A 48 -6.76 4.38 21.13
C TRP A 48 -6.14 4.30 22.52
N SER A 49 -6.35 5.35 23.31
CA SER A 49 -6.16 5.32 24.76
C SER A 49 -7.47 5.70 25.45
N GLU A 50 -7.79 5.02 26.54
CA GLU A 50 -8.95 5.37 27.35
C GLU A 50 -8.82 6.74 28.06
N LYS A 51 -7.60 7.27 28.18
CA LYS A 51 -7.34 8.55 28.87
C LYS A 51 -7.27 9.74 27.92
N ILE A 52 -6.68 9.56 26.74
CA ILE A 52 -6.46 10.64 25.76
C ILE A 52 -7.23 10.43 24.45
N GLY A 53 -8.01 9.36 24.34
CA GLY A 53 -8.82 9.06 23.18
C GLY A 53 -8.00 8.67 21.95
N TRP A 54 -8.43 9.16 20.79
CA TRP A 54 -7.85 8.82 19.50
C TRP A 54 -6.46 9.43 19.32
N ILE A 55 -5.60 8.64 18.69
CA ILE A 55 -4.28 9.04 18.22
C ILE A 55 -4.21 8.69 16.74
N SER A 56 -4.12 9.72 15.89
CA SER A 56 -4.03 9.59 14.45
C SER A 56 -2.57 9.50 14.01
N PHE A 57 -2.23 8.50 13.18
CA PHE A 57 -0.85 8.25 12.75
C PHE A 57 -0.45 8.99 11.48
N ASN A 58 -1.40 9.61 10.79
CA ASN A 58 -1.14 10.54 9.69
C ASN A 58 -2.36 11.45 9.43
N ASN A 59 -2.16 12.50 8.65
CA ASN A 59 -3.22 13.46 8.32
C ASN A 59 -4.28 12.91 7.36
N THR A 60 -3.98 11.86 6.60
CA THR A 60 -4.96 11.24 5.72
C THR A 60 -5.99 10.42 6.50
N SER A 61 -5.61 9.92 7.68
CA SER A 61 -6.48 9.14 8.55
C SER A 61 -7.54 10.01 9.22
N ASP A 62 -7.19 11.24 9.65
CA ASP A 62 -8.13 12.16 10.28
C ASP A 62 -8.72 13.22 9.33
N GLY A 63 -8.22 13.29 8.09
CA GLY A 63 -8.66 14.25 7.08
C GLY A 63 -8.17 15.68 7.32
N SER A 64 -7.15 15.86 8.17
CA SER A 64 -6.58 17.16 8.50
C SER A 64 -5.85 17.78 7.30
N ALA A 65 -5.94 19.11 7.20
CA ALA A 65 -5.18 19.90 6.22
C ALA A 65 -3.71 20.08 6.63
N VAL A 66 -3.34 19.76 7.87
CA VAL A 66 -1.96 19.80 8.36
C VAL A 66 -1.27 18.51 7.93
N ASN A 67 -0.18 18.61 7.18
CA ASN A 67 0.59 17.44 6.77
C ASN A 67 1.41 16.89 7.95
N TYR A 68 1.20 15.63 8.30
CA TYR A 68 1.98 14.90 9.29
C TYR A 68 1.79 13.39 9.09
N GLY A 69 2.75 12.61 9.56
CA GLY A 69 2.62 11.18 9.68
C GLY A 69 3.83 10.50 10.31
N VAL A 70 3.66 9.21 10.58
CA VAL A 70 4.69 8.33 11.15
C VAL A 70 5.25 7.43 10.06
N ASN A 71 6.53 7.11 10.19
CA ASN A 71 7.31 6.36 9.22
C ASN A 71 8.13 5.25 9.85
N ILE A 72 8.14 4.07 9.25
CA ILE A 72 9.16 3.03 9.47
C ILE A 72 10.11 3.02 8.27
N ASN A 73 11.41 3.15 8.52
CA ASN A 73 12.40 2.79 7.50
C ASN A 73 12.52 1.25 7.44
N PRO A 74 12.11 0.58 6.34
CA PRO A 74 12.12 -0.89 6.29
C PRO A 74 13.52 -1.51 6.27
N THR A 75 14.55 -0.70 6.00
CA THR A 75 15.95 -1.17 6.01
C THR A 75 16.54 -1.09 7.41
N THR A 76 16.34 0.03 8.11
CA THR A 76 16.97 0.27 9.42
C THR A 76 16.08 -0.04 10.61
N GLY A 77 14.76 -0.12 10.41
CA GLY A 77 13.77 -0.28 11.48
C GLY A 77 13.50 1.00 12.26
N SER A 78 14.15 2.11 11.93
CA SER A 78 13.96 3.40 12.60
C SER A 78 12.53 3.89 12.39
N ILE A 79 11.89 4.35 13.47
CA ILE A 79 10.58 5.02 13.40
C ILE A 79 10.79 6.53 13.52
N SER A 80 10.09 7.30 12.69
CA SER A 80 10.23 8.76 12.61
C SER A 80 8.89 9.45 12.36
N GLY A 81 8.87 10.76 12.52
CA GLY A 81 7.69 11.59 12.29
C GLY A 81 6.79 11.74 13.52
N PHE A 82 5.56 12.19 13.28
CA PHE A 82 4.65 12.62 14.33
C PHE A 82 3.27 11.99 14.19
N ALA A 83 2.69 11.56 15.30
CA ALA A 83 1.26 11.27 15.43
C ALA A 83 0.56 12.41 16.18
N TRP A 84 -0.76 12.53 16.01
CA TRP A 84 -1.56 13.60 16.62
C TRP A 84 -2.69 13.04 17.48
N SER A 85 -2.92 13.67 18.63
CA SER A 85 -4.11 13.49 19.44
C SER A 85 -4.64 14.83 19.90
N GLU A 86 -5.95 15.04 19.76
CA GLU A 86 -6.59 16.29 20.17
C GLU A 86 -6.47 16.57 21.67
N ASN A 87 -6.26 15.53 22.51
CA ASN A 87 -6.27 15.65 23.96
C ASN A 87 -4.88 15.80 24.60
N ILE A 88 -3.80 15.45 23.89
CA ILE A 88 -2.43 15.57 24.42
C ILE A 88 -1.46 16.30 23.46
N GLY A 89 -1.83 16.45 22.19
CA GLY A 89 -1.01 17.08 21.17
C GLY A 89 -0.18 16.09 20.37
N TRP A 90 1.03 16.52 19.99
CA TRP A 90 1.90 15.75 19.11
C TRP A 90 2.62 14.63 19.87
N ILE A 91 2.84 13.52 19.18
CA ILE A 91 3.67 12.41 19.64
C ILE A 91 4.80 12.23 18.64
N ASP A 92 6.02 12.54 19.08
CA ASP A 92 7.26 12.52 18.32
C ASP A 92 7.91 11.12 18.41
N PHE A 93 8.09 10.46 17.26
CA PHE A 93 8.75 9.15 17.17
C PHE A 93 10.26 9.24 16.97
N ASP A 94 10.79 10.41 16.60
CA ASP A 94 12.22 10.67 16.43
C ASP A 94 12.90 11.02 17.76
N ALA A 95 12.14 11.53 18.74
CA ALA A 95 12.66 11.94 20.04
C ALA A 95 13.42 10.81 20.77
N SER A 96 14.62 11.14 21.26
CA SER A 96 15.42 10.24 22.10
C SER A 96 16.20 10.96 23.19
N ASP A 97 16.51 10.22 24.25
CA ASP A 97 17.54 10.56 25.23
C ASP A 97 18.29 9.30 25.71
N ALA A 98 19.22 9.46 26.67
CA ALA A 98 20.07 8.37 27.18
C ALA A 98 19.28 7.21 27.85
N THR A 99 18.07 7.47 28.32
CA THR A 99 17.18 6.53 29.01
C THR A 99 15.95 6.14 28.19
N HIS A 100 15.62 6.91 27.16
CA HIS A 100 14.49 6.72 26.26
C HIS A 100 14.98 6.73 24.80
N PRO A 101 15.58 5.63 24.32
CA PRO A 101 15.94 5.52 22.91
C PRO A 101 14.68 5.53 22.03
N SER A 102 14.77 6.17 20.85
CA SER A 102 13.67 6.25 19.88
C SER A 102 13.15 4.86 19.50
N ALA A 103 11.88 4.80 19.13
CA ALA A 103 11.24 3.54 18.78
C ALA A 103 11.85 2.92 17.51
N THR A 104 11.95 1.59 17.50
CA THR A 104 12.51 0.79 16.40
C THR A 104 11.73 -0.50 16.19
N VAL A 105 11.78 -1.01 14.96
CA VAL A 105 11.14 -2.26 14.52
C VAL A 105 12.19 -3.30 14.16
N ASP A 106 11.93 -4.56 14.52
CA ASP A 106 12.69 -5.72 14.02
C ASP A 106 12.36 -5.98 12.54
N THR A 107 13.11 -5.34 11.63
CA THR A 107 12.88 -5.44 10.18
C THR A 107 13.10 -6.85 9.61
N SER A 108 13.81 -7.72 10.33
CA SER A 108 14.04 -9.10 9.88
C SER A 108 12.77 -9.96 9.81
N LYS A 109 11.69 -9.49 10.46
CA LYS A 109 10.39 -10.17 10.53
C LYS A 109 9.27 -9.39 9.85
N LEU A 110 9.52 -8.15 9.42
CA LEU A 110 8.49 -7.30 8.82
C LEU A 110 7.91 -7.96 7.56
N GLY A 111 6.58 -8.08 7.48
CA GLY A 111 5.88 -8.76 6.39
C GLY A 111 6.01 -10.29 6.35
N THR A 112 6.69 -10.92 7.31
CA THR A 112 6.90 -12.39 7.33
C THR A 112 6.52 -13.05 8.65
N ALA A 113 6.57 -12.32 9.76
CA ALA A 113 6.16 -12.76 11.09
C ALA A 113 5.86 -11.54 11.97
N ASN A 114 5.64 -11.75 13.27
CA ASN A 114 5.46 -10.65 14.21
C ASN A 114 6.80 -9.90 14.42
N ALA A 115 6.91 -8.71 13.84
CA ALA A 115 8.02 -7.79 13.99
C ALA A 115 7.84 -6.93 15.24
N SER A 116 8.72 -7.10 16.24
CA SER A 116 8.59 -6.37 17.51
C SER A 116 8.91 -4.88 17.33
N VAL A 117 8.09 -4.02 17.93
CA VAL A 117 8.32 -2.59 18.09
C VAL A 117 8.77 -2.31 19.52
N THR A 118 9.94 -1.71 19.68
CA THR A 118 10.55 -1.44 20.99
C THR A 118 11.08 -0.01 21.06
N GLY A 119 11.37 0.48 22.27
CA GLY A 119 11.88 1.84 22.48
C GLY A 119 10.78 2.79 22.94
N TRP A 120 10.90 4.06 22.56
CA TRP A 120 10.06 5.12 23.08
C TRP A 120 9.65 6.15 22.03
N ALA A 121 8.51 6.78 22.25
CA ALA A 121 8.08 8.00 21.60
C ALA A 121 7.79 9.07 22.66
N ARG A 122 7.82 10.33 22.29
CA ARG A 122 7.61 11.45 23.22
C ARG A 122 6.33 12.18 22.91
N ALA A 123 5.42 12.29 23.88
CA ALA A 123 4.35 13.26 23.83
C ALA A 123 4.91 14.66 24.09
N VAL A 124 4.58 15.61 23.21
CA VAL A 124 5.04 17.00 23.25
C VAL A 124 3.82 17.92 23.26
N ALA A 125 3.61 18.62 24.37
CA ALA A 125 2.48 19.53 24.53
C ALA A 125 2.75 20.87 23.80
N HIS A 126 1.88 21.25 22.85
CA HIS A 126 1.98 22.54 22.15
C HIS A 126 1.31 23.69 22.93
N GLY A 127 2.06 24.27 23.88
CA GLY A 127 1.67 25.54 24.54
C GLY A 127 1.09 25.40 25.95
N GLY A 128 1.17 24.20 26.55
CA GLY A 128 0.78 23.90 27.92
C GLY A 128 0.19 22.50 28.03
N GLY A 129 0.69 21.67 28.95
CA GLY A 129 0.28 20.27 29.08
C GLY A 129 1.39 19.38 29.65
N TRP A 130 1.17 18.06 29.62
CA TRP A 130 2.16 17.07 30.05
C TRP A 130 3.04 16.67 28.86
N ASP A 131 4.35 16.79 29.04
CA ASP A 131 5.34 16.13 28.21
C ASP A 131 5.73 14.81 28.87
N GLY A 132 5.97 13.78 28.06
CA GLY A 132 6.60 12.58 28.59
C GLY A 132 6.66 11.42 27.60
N TRP A 133 7.10 10.29 28.12
CA TRP A 133 7.54 9.17 27.31
C TRP A 133 6.50 8.06 27.25
N ILE A 134 6.31 7.51 26.05
CA ILE A 134 5.45 6.38 25.74
C ILE A 134 6.36 5.19 25.42
N LYS A 135 6.25 4.12 26.21
CA LYS A 135 7.10 2.93 26.06
C LYS A 135 6.45 1.88 25.16
N PHE A 136 7.19 1.42 24.16
CA PHE A 136 6.85 0.27 23.35
C PHE A 136 7.60 -0.95 23.90
N THR A 137 6.86 -1.95 24.40
CA THR A 137 7.47 -3.18 24.94
C THR A 137 6.74 -4.42 24.44
N ASN A 138 5.41 -4.38 24.40
CA ASN A 138 4.59 -5.47 23.89
C ASN A 138 3.84 -5.03 22.64
N VAL A 139 4.49 -4.26 21.77
CA VAL A 139 3.93 -3.80 20.50
C VAL A 139 4.62 -4.56 19.37
N TYR A 140 3.88 -4.97 18.36
CA TYR A 140 4.43 -5.65 17.19
C TYR A 140 3.59 -5.36 15.94
N ILE A 141 4.18 -5.62 14.78
CA ILE A 141 3.52 -5.56 13.48
C ILE A 141 3.43 -6.99 12.96
N ASP A 142 2.23 -7.45 12.62
CA ASP A 142 2.02 -8.81 12.12
C ASP A 142 2.39 -8.96 10.63
N SER A 143 2.24 -10.16 10.07
CA SER A 143 2.50 -10.41 8.65
C SER A 143 1.50 -9.75 7.71
N SER A 144 0.36 -9.28 8.23
CA SER A 144 -0.65 -8.51 7.49
C SER A 144 -0.35 -7.00 7.52
N ASN A 145 0.77 -6.62 8.12
CA ASN A 145 1.20 -5.27 8.42
C ASN A 145 0.31 -4.51 9.42
N ASP A 146 -0.55 -5.21 10.17
CA ASP A 146 -1.35 -4.60 11.22
C ASP A 146 -0.50 -4.50 12.50
N TRP A 147 -0.52 -3.33 13.12
CA TRP A 147 0.09 -3.15 14.43
C TRP A 147 -0.82 -3.73 15.50
N HIS A 148 -0.20 -4.25 16.56
CA HIS A 148 -0.85 -4.90 17.69
C HIS A 148 -0.16 -4.57 19.00
N GLY A 149 -0.88 -4.81 20.07
CA GLY A 149 -0.39 -4.77 21.43
C GLY A 149 -0.55 -3.41 22.08
N TRP A 150 0.21 -3.21 23.17
CA TRP A 150 -0.04 -2.10 24.09
C TRP A 150 1.24 -1.33 24.43
N ALA A 151 1.19 -0.02 24.27
CA ALA A 151 2.20 0.91 24.77
C ALA A 151 1.71 1.60 26.04
N TRP A 152 2.63 2.04 26.90
CA TRP A 152 2.30 2.71 28.16
C TRP A 152 2.91 4.11 28.23
N GLY A 153 2.07 5.12 28.45
CA GLY A 153 2.47 6.53 28.56
C GLY A 153 2.18 7.14 29.92
N SER A 154 2.49 6.42 31.02
CA SER A 154 2.26 6.86 32.41
C SER A 154 0.77 6.97 32.81
N ASP A 155 0.50 7.53 33.99
CA ASP A 155 -0.86 7.79 34.45
C ASP A 155 -1.57 8.90 33.68
N VAL A 156 -0.87 9.67 32.84
CA VAL A 156 -1.50 10.70 32.00
C VAL A 156 -2.09 10.07 30.74
N ILE A 157 -1.26 9.41 29.91
CA ILE A 157 -1.71 8.82 28.65
C ILE A 157 -2.30 7.42 28.86
N GLY A 158 -1.87 6.70 29.89
CA GLY A 158 -2.32 5.34 30.15
C GLY A 158 -1.86 4.35 29.09
N TRP A 159 -2.64 3.28 28.94
CA TRP A 159 -2.43 2.26 27.91
C TRP A 159 -2.93 2.75 26.56
N ILE A 160 -2.12 2.54 25.54
CA ILE A 160 -2.44 2.80 24.13
C ILE A 160 -2.55 1.45 23.42
N SER A 161 -3.72 1.15 22.86
CA SER A 161 -3.95 0.01 21.97
C SER A 161 -3.72 0.42 20.52
N PHE A 162 -3.03 -0.43 19.76
CA PHE A 162 -2.81 -0.22 18.32
C PHE A 162 -3.83 -0.95 17.44
N ASN A 163 -4.61 -1.89 18.01
CA ASN A 163 -5.61 -2.64 17.26
C ASN A 163 -6.85 -2.93 18.10
N SER A 164 -8.03 -2.71 17.52
CA SER A 164 -9.30 -3.11 18.13
C SER A 164 -9.45 -4.63 18.30
N SER A 165 -8.69 -5.45 17.55
CA SER A 165 -8.64 -6.89 17.74
C SER A 165 -7.89 -7.33 19.00
N ASP A 166 -7.13 -6.42 19.63
CA ASP A 166 -6.35 -6.75 20.81
C ASP A 166 -7.28 -7.01 22.02
N PRO A 167 -6.90 -7.92 22.93
CA PRO A 167 -7.71 -8.22 24.09
C PRO A 167 -8.05 -6.96 24.91
N ASN A 168 -9.34 -6.70 25.10
CA ASN A 168 -9.89 -5.54 25.84
C ASN A 168 -9.81 -4.17 25.12
N ALA A 169 -9.41 -4.11 23.86
CA ALA A 169 -9.31 -2.85 23.11
C ALA A 169 -10.68 -2.30 22.65
N GLY A 170 -11.59 -3.18 22.21
CA GLY A 170 -12.93 -2.82 21.71
C GLY A 170 -12.90 -1.94 20.44
N GLY A 171 -14.07 -1.69 19.84
CA GLY A 171 -14.20 -0.76 18.70
C GLY A 171 -13.83 -1.34 17.32
N ASN A 172 -13.54 -0.46 16.37
CA ASN A 172 -13.08 -0.80 15.01
C ASN A 172 -12.03 0.21 14.57
N TYR A 173 -10.78 -0.07 14.92
CA TYR A 173 -9.60 0.72 14.57
C TYR A 173 -8.38 -0.17 14.50
N LYS A 174 -7.38 0.30 13.77
CA LYS A 174 -6.04 -0.28 13.76
C LYS A 174 -5.03 0.73 13.25
N VAL A 175 -3.77 0.56 13.64
CA VAL A 175 -2.62 1.18 13.00
C VAL A 175 -2.03 0.19 12.00
N VAL A 176 -1.67 0.65 10.80
CA VAL A 176 -1.23 -0.20 9.70
C VAL A 176 0.07 0.33 9.13
N TYR A 177 1.03 -0.57 8.95
CA TYR A 177 2.23 -0.32 8.15
C TYR A 177 1.93 -0.58 6.67
N GLN A 178 2.30 0.36 5.83
CA GLN A 178 2.08 0.29 4.39
C GLN A 178 3.43 0.09 3.73
N SER A 179 3.78 -1.17 3.47
CA SER A 179 4.96 -1.48 2.68
C SER A 179 4.85 -0.90 1.28
N ALA A 180 5.99 -0.81 0.58
CA ALA A 180 6.00 -0.39 -0.81
C ALA A 180 5.12 -1.32 -1.65
N ALA A 181 4.31 -0.74 -2.53
CA ALA A 181 3.50 -1.51 -3.47
C ALA A 181 4.37 -2.48 -4.27
N THR A 182 3.85 -3.69 -4.52
CA THR A 182 4.57 -4.72 -5.27
C THR A 182 3.76 -5.18 -6.49
N LEU A 183 4.47 -5.67 -7.51
CA LEU A 183 3.87 -6.31 -8.67
C LEU A 183 4.53 -7.68 -8.84
N SER A 184 3.74 -8.71 -9.08
CA SER A 184 4.23 -10.08 -9.33
C SER A 184 3.69 -10.62 -10.64
N ILE A 185 4.51 -11.39 -11.36
CA ILE A 185 4.12 -12.10 -12.57
C ILE A 185 4.00 -13.59 -12.26
N SER A 186 2.93 -14.23 -12.74
CA SER A 186 2.77 -15.69 -12.72
C SER A 186 2.29 -16.16 -14.08
N CYS A 187 2.84 -17.25 -14.62
CA CYS A 187 2.38 -17.83 -15.89
C CYS A 187 1.89 -19.26 -15.67
N GLU A 188 0.89 -19.70 -16.44
CA GLU A 188 0.37 -21.07 -16.37
C GLU A 188 1.46 -22.12 -16.65
N THR A 189 2.38 -21.79 -17.57
CA THR A 189 3.58 -22.57 -17.86
C THR A 189 4.75 -21.64 -18.15
N THR A 190 5.96 -22.08 -17.83
CA THR A 190 7.20 -21.34 -18.18
C THR A 190 8.04 -22.08 -19.23
N THR A 191 7.55 -23.22 -19.73
CA THR A 191 8.21 -24.01 -20.76
C THR A 191 7.22 -24.34 -21.86
N LEU A 192 7.53 -23.92 -23.08
CA LEU A 192 6.69 -24.03 -24.26
C LEU A 192 7.47 -24.68 -25.40
N ASN A 193 6.78 -25.32 -26.34
CA ASN A 193 7.31 -25.58 -27.66
C ASN A 193 7.00 -24.41 -28.61
N ALA A 194 7.78 -24.25 -29.67
CA ALA A 194 7.50 -23.24 -30.69
C ALA A 194 6.04 -23.32 -31.23
N ASN A 195 5.38 -22.16 -31.33
CA ASN A 195 3.96 -21.94 -31.65
C ASN A 195 2.95 -22.30 -30.54
N GLU A 196 3.40 -22.70 -29.35
CA GLU A 196 2.51 -22.77 -28.19
C GLU A 196 2.38 -21.40 -27.52
N THR A 197 1.32 -21.26 -26.74
CA THR A 197 0.98 -20.04 -26.00
C THR A 197 0.81 -20.36 -24.52
N THR A 198 1.07 -19.40 -23.65
CA THR A 198 0.72 -19.46 -22.23
C THR A 198 0.19 -18.12 -21.77
N THR A 199 -0.72 -18.14 -20.80
CA THR A 199 -1.20 -16.92 -20.16
C THR A 199 -0.32 -16.57 -18.98
N CYS A 200 0.10 -15.32 -18.89
CA CYS A 200 0.74 -14.73 -17.73
C CYS A 200 -0.20 -13.71 -17.09
N SER A 201 -0.31 -13.73 -15.76
CA SER A 201 -1.02 -12.73 -14.98
C SER A 201 -0.05 -11.82 -14.24
N ALA A 202 -0.45 -10.55 -14.10
CA ALA A 202 0.22 -9.57 -13.26
C ALA A 202 -0.68 -9.24 -12.06
N ASN A 203 -0.20 -9.50 -10.85
CA ASN A 203 -0.93 -9.25 -9.61
C ASN A 203 -0.26 -8.10 -8.85
N TYR A 204 -0.99 -7.00 -8.67
CA TYR A 204 -0.53 -5.78 -8.02
C TYR A 204 -1.03 -5.72 -6.58
N ASP A 205 -0.12 -5.67 -5.63
CA ASP A 205 -0.41 -5.46 -4.21
C ASP A 205 -0.09 -4.00 -3.86
N PRO A 206 -1.11 -3.13 -3.67
CA PRO A 206 -0.88 -1.73 -3.35
C PRO A 206 -0.22 -1.53 -1.98
N ASP A 207 -0.44 -2.45 -1.04
CA ASP A 207 0.00 -2.30 0.35
C ASP A 207 1.32 -3.05 0.62
N GLY A 208 1.74 -3.93 -0.31
CA GLY A 208 2.99 -4.71 -0.25
C GLY A 208 3.03 -5.82 0.82
N GLY A 209 1.94 -6.00 1.57
CA GLY A 209 1.81 -6.90 2.72
C GLY A 209 1.53 -8.37 2.39
N GLY A 210 1.49 -8.74 1.10
CA GLY A 210 1.34 -10.12 0.68
C GLY A 210 -0.01 -10.43 0.02
N PRO A 211 -0.32 -11.73 -0.21
CA PRO A 211 -1.28 -12.15 -1.23
C PRO A 211 -2.75 -11.79 -0.95
N GLN A 212 -3.08 -11.26 0.23
CA GLN A 212 -4.47 -11.00 0.61
C GLN A 212 -5.05 -9.69 0.02
N SER A 213 -4.20 -8.83 -0.56
CA SER A 213 -4.61 -7.55 -1.20
C SER A 213 -4.23 -7.45 -2.68
N ALA A 214 -3.70 -8.50 -3.30
CA ALA A 214 -3.24 -8.43 -4.68
C ALA A 214 -4.42 -8.40 -5.68
N ILE A 215 -4.43 -7.41 -6.55
CA ILE A 215 -5.43 -7.18 -7.61
C ILE A 215 -4.85 -7.68 -8.92
N ASP A 216 -5.61 -8.48 -9.68
CA ASP A 216 -5.26 -8.83 -11.05
C ASP A 216 -5.35 -7.59 -11.95
N VAL A 217 -4.19 -7.16 -12.46
CA VAL A 217 -4.03 -5.99 -13.33
C VAL A 217 -3.52 -6.39 -14.72
N SER A 218 -3.61 -7.67 -15.10
CA SER A 218 -2.97 -8.22 -16.32
C SER A 218 -3.32 -7.45 -17.58
N SER A 219 -4.57 -7.00 -17.73
CA SER A 219 -5.06 -6.23 -18.88
C SER A 219 -4.70 -4.74 -18.85
N SER A 220 -4.25 -4.24 -17.70
CA SER A 220 -3.88 -2.83 -17.48
C SER A 220 -2.38 -2.64 -17.27
N ALA A 221 -1.63 -3.73 -17.10
CA ALA A 221 -0.19 -3.73 -16.99
C ALA A 221 0.49 -3.47 -18.35
N SER A 222 1.64 -2.83 -18.30
CA SER A 222 2.53 -2.68 -19.44
C SER A 222 3.46 -3.89 -19.51
N TRP A 223 3.34 -4.68 -20.58
CA TRP A 223 4.11 -5.90 -20.79
C TRP A 223 5.18 -5.72 -21.88
N TRP A 224 6.32 -6.39 -21.71
CA TRP A 224 7.30 -6.51 -22.78
C TRP A 224 8.12 -7.81 -22.67
N SER A 225 8.72 -8.18 -23.81
CA SER A 225 9.65 -9.30 -23.90
C SER A 225 11.06 -8.76 -24.13
N SER A 226 12.03 -9.30 -23.38
CA SER A 226 13.45 -9.00 -23.58
C SER A 226 13.99 -9.46 -24.95
N ASN A 227 13.33 -10.42 -25.62
CA ASN A 227 13.67 -10.86 -26.96
C ASN A 227 12.46 -11.43 -27.73
N SER A 228 11.85 -10.59 -28.56
CA SER A 228 10.69 -10.95 -29.39
C SER A 228 10.97 -12.01 -30.47
N SER A 229 12.23 -12.35 -30.74
CA SER A 229 12.56 -13.47 -31.64
C SER A 229 12.43 -14.84 -30.95
N ILE A 230 12.38 -14.87 -29.61
CA ILE A 230 12.21 -16.09 -28.81
C ILE A 230 10.76 -16.23 -28.37
N ALA A 231 10.18 -15.20 -27.76
CA ALA A 231 8.74 -15.15 -27.46
C ALA A 231 8.24 -13.70 -27.43
N THR A 232 6.98 -13.49 -27.82
CA THR A 232 6.28 -12.21 -27.69
C THR A 232 5.23 -12.29 -26.59
N ILE A 233 4.84 -11.14 -26.03
CA ILE A 233 3.70 -11.02 -25.12
C ILE A 233 2.81 -9.87 -25.59
N ASP A 234 1.50 -10.04 -25.51
CA ASP A 234 0.53 -8.99 -25.82
C ASP A 234 0.08 -8.21 -24.58
N SER A 235 -0.75 -7.18 -24.78
CA SER A 235 -1.26 -6.32 -23.71
C SER A 235 -2.24 -7.00 -22.75
N SER A 236 -2.66 -8.24 -23.03
CA SER A 236 -3.52 -9.03 -22.16
C SER A 236 -2.75 -10.05 -21.32
N GLY A 237 -1.42 -10.12 -21.48
CA GLY A 237 -0.58 -11.10 -20.79
C GLY A 237 -0.43 -12.43 -21.54
N SER A 238 -0.84 -12.52 -22.80
CA SER A 238 -0.71 -13.76 -23.59
C SER A 238 0.67 -13.84 -24.24
N VAL A 239 1.44 -14.86 -23.89
CA VAL A 239 2.77 -15.12 -24.44
C VAL A 239 2.66 -16.10 -25.62
N THR A 240 3.32 -15.79 -26.74
CA THR A 240 3.46 -16.66 -27.90
C THR A 240 4.93 -17.07 -28.11
N ALA A 241 5.20 -18.37 -28.10
CA ALA A 241 6.54 -18.92 -28.31
C ALA A 241 6.90 -18.97 -29.81
N ILE A 242 8.09 -18.47 -30.16
CA ILE A 242 8.54 -18.30 -31.55
C ILE A 242 9.80 -19.13 -31.81
N GLY A 243 10.89 -18.80 -31.12
CA GLY A 243 12.23 -19.34 -31.38
C GLY A 243 12.80 -20.07 -30.17
N ASN A 244 13.66 -21.06 -30.41
CA ASN A 244 14.29 -21.79 -29.32
C ASN A 244 15.23 -20.90 -28.49
N GLY A 245 15.13 -21.03 -27.17
CA GLY A 245 15.95 -20.27 -26.23
C GLY A 245 15.19 -19.93 -24.96
N THR A 246 15.76 -19.05 -24.16
CA THR A 246 15.15 -18.51 -22.94
C THR A 246 14.98 -17.00 -23.08
N VAL A 247 13.86 -16.46 -22.59
CA VAL A 247 13.55 -15.03 -22.66
C VAL A 247 12.86 -14.60 -21.38
N ASN A 248 13.17 -13.40 -20.91
CA ASN A 248 12.43 -12.78 -19.81
C ASN A 248 11.21 -12.04 -20.35
N ILE A 249 10.10 -12.24 -19.66
CA ILE A 249 8.88 -11.47 -19.76
C ILE A 249 8.82 -10.55 -18.54
N ASP A 250 8.59 -9.28 -18.81
CA ASP A 250 8.58 -8.21 -17.83
C ASP A 250 7.23 -7.50 -17.83
N ALA A 251 6.86 -6.94 -16.69
CA ALA A 251 5.63 -6.18 -16.50
C ALA A 251 5.85 -4.97 -15.58
N SER A 252 5.09 -3.90 -15.81
CA SER A 252 4.97 -2.77 -14.88
C SER A 252 3.55 -2.25 -14.82
N TYR A 253 3.14 -1.78 -13.64
CA TYR A 253 1.84 -1.18 -13.40
C TYR A 253 2.01 0.04 -12.48
N HIS A 254 1.49 1.20 -12.88
CA HIS A 254 1.62 2.48 -12.16
C HIS A 254 3.07 2.87 -11.78
N GLY A 255 4.06 2.45 -12.57
CA GLY A 255 5.48 2.70 -12.28
C GLY A 255 6.12 1.67 -11.33
N THR A 256 5.34 0.73 -10.78
CA THR A 256 5.85 -0.41 -10.01
C THR A 256 6.27 -1.53 -10.97
N PRO A 257 7.56 -1.91 -11.04
CA PRO A 257 8.02 -3.03 -11.85
C PRO A 257 7.82 -4.36 -11.11
N ALA A 258 7.54 -5.44 -11.85
CA ALA A 258 7.61 -6.79 -11.32
C ALA A 258 9.01 -7.40 -11.51
N PRO A 259 9.43 -8.34 -10.66
CA PRO A 259 10.53 -9.24 -10.99
C PRO A 259 10.24 -9.99 -12.30
N PRO A 260 11.21 -10.09 -13.23
CA PRO A 260 11.01 -10.76 -14.51
C PRO A 260 10.73 -12.25 -14.33
N ILE A 261 9.88 -12.80 -15.20
CA ILE A 261 9.68 -14.26 -15.31
C ILE A 261 10.38 -14.81 -16.55
N THR A 262 11.12 -15.90 -16.39
CA THR A 262 11.82 -16.54 -17.51
C THR A 262 10.94 -17.58 -18.19
N ILE A 263 10.76 -17.43 -19.50
CA ILE A 263 10.11 -18.40 -20.40
C ILE A 263 11.17 -19.15 -21.19
N THR A 264 11.05 -20.48 -21.21
CA THR A 264 11.90 -21.38 -22.01
C THR A 264 11.11 -21.90 -23.20
N VAL A 265 11.66 -21.77 -24.40
CA VAL A 265 11.07 -22.25 -25.65
C VAL A 265 11.90 -23.38 -26.24
N ASN A 266 11.31 -24.55 -26.37
CA ASN A 266 11.87 -25.72 -27.02
C ASN A 266 11.57 -25.70 -28.52
N GLN A 267 12.50 -26.21 -29.33
CA GLN A 267 12.17 -26.49 -30.73
C GLN A 267 11.09 -27.57 -30.79
N ARG A 268 10.11 -27.37 -31.69
CA ARG A 268 9.17 -28.43 -32.03
C ARG A 268 9.94 -29.60 -32.64
N LYS A 269 9.84 -30.79 -32.05
CA LYS A 269 10.26 -32.03 -32.73
C LYS A 269 9.30 -32.28 -33.89
N THR A 270 9.73 -32.02 -35.11
CA THR A 270 9.03 -32.51 -36.31
C THR A 270 9.31 -34.00 -36.44
N HIS A 271 8.27 -34.84 -36.34
CA HIS A 271 8.35 -36.23 -36.77
C HIS A 271 8.07 -36.28 -38.27
N TRP A 272 9.02 -36.77 -39.05
CA TRP A 272 8.79 -37.18 -40.43
C TRP A 272 8.30 -38.63 -40.41
N TYR A 273 7.16 -38.92 -41.05
CA TYR A 273 6.81 -40.30 -41.38
C TYR A 273 7.66 -40.73 -42.57
N GLU A 274 8.50 -41.77 -42.40
CA GLU A 274 9.11 -42.47 -43.52
C GLU A 274 8.01 -43.26 -44.24
N ILE A 275 7.66 -42.85 -45.46
CA ILE A 275 6.81 -43.65 -46.33
C ILE A 275 7.71 -44.76 -46.86
N ILE A 276 7.57 -45.97 -46.32
CA ILE A 276 8.24 -47.16 -46.85
C ILE A 276 7.52 -47.54 -48.14
N PRO A 277 8.18 -47.50 -49.32
CA PRO A 277 7.57 -47.96 -50.55
C PRO A 277 7.37 -49.49 -50.48
N TRP A 278 6.20 -49.93 -50.93
CA TRP A 278 5.78 -51.34 -51.00
C TRP A 278 6.69 -52.20 -51.90
#